data_AF-A0A538RK38-F1
#
_entry.id   AF-A0A538RK38-F1
#
_cell.length_a   1.000
_cell.length_b   1.000
_cell.length_c   1.000
_cell.angle_alpha   90.00
_cell.angle_beta   90.00
_cell.angle_gamma   90.00
#
_symmetry.space_group_name_H-M   'P 1'
#
loop_
_entity.id
_entity.type
_entity.pdbx_description
1 polymer ?
#
loop_
_entity_poly.entity_id
_entity_poly.type
_entity_poly.pdbx_seq_one_letter_code
_entity_poly.pdbx_strand_id
1 'polypeptide(L)'
;MSDRYFTPDEVERLIPRLTRIMERVMAAHAAGAEAGEALAAEQKRITLAGGGVVDQGAWRARRDTLERSARDVQAGLEGIQRLGGEERITHWHGLDEGYARRKPL
;
A
#
# COMPACT_ATOMS: atom_id res chain seq x y z
N MET A 1 3.48 -20.03 -4.08
CA MET A 1 3.79 -20.07 -2.63
C MET A 1 5.30 -20.03 -2.52
N SER A 2 5.86 -19.03 -1.83
CA SER A 2 7.27 -19.14 -1.43
C SER A 2 7.24 -19.84 -0.08
N ASP A 3 7.38 -21.17 -0.07
CA ASP A 3 7.51 -21.96 1.18
C ASP A 3 8.89 -21.68 1.80
N ARG A 4 9.10 -20.42 2.18
CA ARG A 4 10.33 -19.96 2.80
C ARG A 4 10.12 -19.93 4.32
N TYR A 5 10.76 -20.88 4.99
CA TYR A 5 10.97 -20.81 6.42
C TYR A 5 12.15 -19.87 6.73
N PHE A 6 12.12 -19.24 7.90
CA PHE A 6 13.17 -18.34 8.36
C PHE A 6 13.78 -18.86 9.65
N THR A 7 15.11 -18.74 9.78
CA THR A 7 15.77 -18.90 11.09
C THR A 7 15.57 -17.66 11.96
N PRO A 8 15.72 -17.74 13.30
CA PRO A 8 15.64 -16.58 14.18
C PRO A 8 16.52 -15.40 13.71
N ASP A 9 17.78 -15.68 13.38
CA ASP A 9 18.73 -14.66 12.90
C ASP A 9 18.30 -14.04 11.56
N GLU A 10 17.67 -14.81 10.67
CA GLU A 10 17.12 -14.27 9.43
C GLU A 10 15.94 -13.33 9.71
N VAL A 11 15.07 -13.67 10.66
CA VAL A 11 13.95 -12.83 11.08
C VAL A 11 14.45 -11.52 11.69
N GLU A 12 15.43 -11.57 12.59
CA GLU A 12 16.01 -10.36 13.20
C GLU A 12 16.59 -9.40 12.16
N ARG A 13 17.25 -9.92 11.11
CA ARG A 13 17.75 -9.11 9.99
C ARG A 13 16.63 -8.61 9.08
N LEU A 14 15.54 -9.38 8.97
CA LEU A 14 14.42 -9.08 8.09
C LEU A 14 13.56 -7.93 8.64
N ILE A 15 13.28 -7.94 9.95
CA ILE A 15 12.35 -6.99 10.60
C ILE A 15 12.67 -5.54 10.21
N PRO A 16 13.89 -5.00 10.41
CA PRO A 16 14.17 -3.59 10.08
C PRO A 16 14.00 -3.27 8.60
N ARG A 17 14.20 -4.26 7.72
CA ARG A 17 14.09 -4.10 6.27
C ARG A 17 12.63 -4.08 5.83
N LEU A 18 11.80 -4.98 6.39
CA LEU A 18 10.37 -4.99 6.18
C LEU A 18 9.73 -3.71 6.74
N THR A 19 10.10 -3.27 7.94
CA THR A 19 9.61 -2.02 8.55
C THR A 19 9.78 -0.83 7.62
N ARG A 20 10.99 -0.62 7.07
CA ARG A 20 11.24 0.49 6.14
C ARG A 20 10.40 0.43 4.87
N ILE A 21 10.12 -0.77 4.36
CA ILE A 21 9.25 -0.93 3.17
C ILE A 21 7.80 -0.62 3.54
N MET A 22 7.32 -1.14 4.66
CA MET A 22 5.96 -0.90 5.14
C MET A 22 5.71 0.58 5.44
N GLU A 23 6.63 1.27 6.10
CA GLU A 23 6.53 2.72 6.34
C GLU A 23 6.35 3.50 5.04
N ARG A 24 7.14 3.16 4.01
CA ARG A 24 7.02 3.77 2.67
C ARG A 24 5.69 3.46 2.01
N VAL A 25 5.25 2.20 2.04
CA VAL A 25 3.97 1.77 1.45
C VAL A 25 2.80 2.49 2.13
N MET A 26 2.80 2.56 3.46
CA MET A 26 1.74 3.25 4.22
C MET A 26 1.71 4.74 3.93
N ALA A 27 2.88 5.41 3.87
CA ALA A 27 2.97 6.82 3.53
C ALA A 27 2.48 7.08 2.09
N ALA A 28 2.90 6.26 1.12
CA ALA A 28 2.46 6.36 -0.26
C ALA A 28 0.95 6.12 -0.40
N HIS A 29 0.41 5.12 0.29
CA HIS A 29 -1.02 4.84 0.33
C HIS A 29 -1.81 6.01 0.90
N ALA A 30 -1.39 6.58 2.03
CA ALA A 30 -2.04 7.74 2.64
C ALA A 30 -2.05 8.95 1.69
N ALA A 31 -0.91 9.29 1.09
CA ALA A 31 -0.80 10.38 0.12
C ALA A 31 -1.67 10.15 -1.13
N GLY A 32 -1.75 8.90 -1.60
CA GLY A 32 -2.59 8.53 -2.74
C GLY A 32 -4.08 8.64 -2.43
N ALA A 33 -4.50 8.16 -1.25
CA ALA A 33 -5.87 8.27 -0.78
C ALA A 33 -6.31 9.74 -0.65
N GLU A 34 -5.49 10.57 -0.01
CA GLU A 34 -5.75 12.01 0.13
C GLU A 34 -5.84 12.71 -1.24
N ALA A 35 -4.92 12.43 -2.15
CA ALA A 35 -4.94 13.01 -3.50
C ALA A 35 -6.19 12.57 -4.28
N GLY A 36 -6.59 11.30 -4.16
CA GLY A 36 -7.80 10.75 -4.77
C GLY A 36 -9.08 11.38 -4.23
N GLU A 37 -9.20 11.50 -2.91
CA GLU A 37 -10.33 12.15 -2.24
C GLU A 37 -10.45 13.62 -2.66
N ALA A 38 -9.33 14.35 -2.71
CA ALA A 38 -9.32 15.75 -3.15
C ALA A 38 -9.78 15.92 -4.61
N LEU A 39 -9.33 15.04 -5.52
CA LEU A 39 -9.76 15.04 -6.92
C LEU A 39 -11.26 14.71 -7.05
N ALA A 40 -11.75 13.74 -6.28
CA ALA A 40 -13.17 13.36 -6.26
C ALA A 40 -14.06 14.49 -5.72
N ALA A 41 -13.62 15.18 -4.67
CA ALA A 41 -14.33 16.32 -4.08
C ALA A 41 -14.42 17.51 -5.05
N GLU A 42 -13.32 17.83 -5.73
CA GLU A 42 -13.27 18.85 -6.78
C GLU A 42 -14.24 18.52 -7.93
N GLN A 43 -14.18 17.28 -8.45
CA GLN A 43 -15.07 16.83 -9.52
C GLN A 43 -16.54 16.92 -9.11
N LYS A 44 -16.88 16.48 -7.88
CA LYS A 44 -18.24 16.55 -7.35
C LYS A 44 -18.74 18.00 -7.30
N ARG A 45 -17.91 18.94 -6.85
CA ARG A 45 -18.26 20.36 -6.81
C ARG A 45 -18.50 20.94 -8.21
N ILE A 46 -17.63 20.64 -9.18
CA ILE A 46 -17.81 21.11 -10.57
C ILE A 46 -19.12 20.60 -11.14
N THR A 47 -19.43 19.31 -10.95
CA THR A 47 -20.68 18.71 -11.41
C THR A 47 -21.91 19.39 -10.76
N LEU A 48 -21.88 19.63 -9.45
CA LEU A 48 -23.00 20.27 -8.72
C LEU A 48 -23.20 21.74 -9.09
N ALA A 49 -22.12 22.46 -9.38
CA ALA A 49 -22.18 23.87 -9.78
C ALA A 49 -22.54 24.06 -11.28
N GLY A 50 -22.67 22.97 -12.06
CA GLY A 50 -22.92 23.03 -13.51
C GLY A 50 -21.70 23.50 -14.31
N GLY A 51 -20.50 23.43 -13.73
CA GLY A 51 -19.27 24.00 -14.24
C GLY A 51 -18.46 24.72 -13.16
N GLY A 52 -17.23 25.11 -13.47
CA GLY A 52 -16.39 25.84 -12.53
C GLY A 52 -15.00 26.14 -13.09
N VAL A 53 -14.34 27.14 -12.51
CA VAL A 53 -12.93 27.40 -12.78
C VAL A 53 -12.10 26.36 -12.03
N VAL A 54 -11.33 25.56 -12.77
CA VAL A 54 -10.43 24.55 -12.21
C VAL A 54 -9.03 25.11 -12.18
N ASP A 55 -8.37 25.03 -11.02
CA ASP A 55 -6.92 25.21 -10.95
C ASP A 55 -6.23 23.99 -11.59
N GLN A 56 -5.83 24.14 -12.85
CA GLN A 56 -5.20 23.08 -13.62
C GLN A 56 -3.84 22.65 -13.02
N GLY A 57 -3.11 23.58 -12.40
CA GLY A 57 -1.81 23.28 -11.79
C GLY A 57 -1.99 22.39 -10.57
N ALA A 58 -2.91 22.77 -9.69
CA ALA A 58 -3.23 22.00 -8.50
C ALA A 58 -3.92 20.66 -8.83
N TRP A 59 -4.69 20.58 -9.92
CA TRP A 59 -5.26 19.33 -10.43
C TRP A 59 -4.17 18.37 -10.93
N ARG A 60 -3.23 18.86 -11.76
CA ARG A 60 -2.10 18.06 -12.25
C ARG A 60 -1.24 17.55 -11.10
N ALA A 61 -0.87 18.41 -10.16
CA ALA A 61 -0.05 18.02 -9.00
C ALA A 61 -0.69 16.90 -8.17
N ARG A 62 -2.01 16.91 -7.98
CA ARG A 62 -2.75 15.83 -7.29
C ARG A 62 -2.79 14.55 -8.10
N ARG A 63 -3.00 14.63 -9.42
CA ARG A 63 -2.93 13.46 -10.31
C ARG A 63 -1.54 12.83 -10.31
N ASP A 64 -0.49 13.64 -10.37
CA ASP A 64 0.88 13.17 -10.32
C ASP A 64 1.20 12.52 -8.96
N THR A 65 0.65 13.06 -7.87
CA THR A 65 0.78 12.47 -6.53
C THR A 65 0.09 11.10 -6.48
N LEU A 66 -1.15 11.00 -6.97
CA LEU A 66 -1.86 9.73 -7.04
C LEU A 66 -1.08 8.68 -7.85
N GLU A 67 -0.53 9.08 -9.00
CA GLU A 67 0.22 8.17 -9.87
C GLU A 67 1.56 7.74 -9.25
N ARG A 68 2.30 8.67 -8.61
CA ARG A 68 3.53 8.32 -7.86
C ARG A 68 3.23 7.41 -6.68
N SER A 69 2.21 7.72 -5.89
CA SER A 69 1.77 6.88 -4.77
C SER A 69 1.43 5.45 -5.21
N ALA A 70 0.74 5.29 -6.34
CA ALA A 70 0.44 3.96 -6.90
C ALA A 70 1.72 3.19 -7.26
N ARG A 71 2.68 3.85 -7.91
CA ARG A 71 3.99 3.25 -8.23
C ARG A 71 4.76 2.86 -6.97
N ASP A 72 4.79 3.73 -5.97
CA ASP A 72 5.52 3.49 -4.73
C ASP A 72 4.91 2.34 -3.91
N VAL A 73 3.58 2.26 -3.86
CA VAL A 73 2.87 1.11 -3.27
C VAL A 73 3.24 -0.18 -4.01
N GLN A 74 3.15 -0.19 -5.34
CA GLN A 74 3.50 -1.38 -6.13
C GLN A 74 4.95 -1.81 -5.91
N ALA A 75 5.90 -0.88 -5.98
CA ALA A 75 7.32 -1.17 -5.76
C ALA A 75 7.59 -1.71 -4.35
N GLY A 76 6.88 -1.20 -3.34
CA GLY A 76 6.94 -1.70 -1.98
C GLY A 76 6.38 -3.11 -1.82
N LEU A 77 5.22 -3.41 -2.42
CA LEU A 77 4.63 -4.75 -2.42
C LEU A 77 5.53 -5.78 -3.12
N GLU A 78 6.13 -5.43 -4.26
CA GLU A 78 7.15 -6.26 -4.92
C GLU A 78 8.38 -6.47 -4.02
N GLY A 79 8.76 -5.44 -3.26
CA GLY A 79 9.81 -5.53 -2.25
C GLY A 79 9.49 -6.54 -1.16
N ILE A 80 8.26 -6.53 -0.64
CA ILE A 80 7.77 -7.47 0.38
C ILE A 80 7.73 -8.91 -0.17
N GLN A 81 7.28 -9.09 -1.41
CA GLN A 81 7.30 -10.40 -2.06
C GLN A 81 8.71 -10.99 -2.18
N ARG A 82 9.70 -10.17 -2.59
CA ARG A 82 11.11 -10.60 -2.65
C ARG A 82 11.67 -10.98 -1.27
N LEU A 83 11.11 -10.45 -0.20
CA LEU A 83 11.45 -10.81 1.17
C LEU A 83 10.79 -12.13 1.64
N GLY A 84 9.88 -12.71 0.85
CA GLY A 84 9.13 -13.91 1.19
C GLY A 84 7.70 -13.66 1.66
N GLY A 85 7.17 -12.43 1.50
CA GLY A 85 5.77 -12.12 1.79
C GLY A 85 4.80 -12.69 0.75
N GLU A 86 3.53 -12.81 1.14
CA GLU A 86 2.44 -13.32 0.29
C GLU A 86 1.58 -12.16 -0.25
N GLU A 87 1.17 -12.25 -1.53
CA GLU A 87 0.36 -11.21 -2.19
C GLU A 87 -1.09 -11.13 -1.72
N ARG A 88 -1.60 -12.23 -1.19
CA ARG A 88 -3.00 -12.37 -0.80
C ARG A 88 -3.09 -13.14 0.50
N ILE A 89 -3.97 -12.67 1.38
CA ILE A 89 -4.35 -13.43 2.56
C ILE A 89 -5.22 -14.59 2.08
N THR A 90 -4.73 -15.82 2.28
CA THR A 90 -5.42 -17.07 1.90
C THR A 90 -5.66 -17.98 3.08
N HIS A 91 -5.04 -17.66 4.23
CA HIS A 91 -5.10 -18.46 5.45
C HIS A 91 -5.17 -17.53 6.67
N TRP A 92 -5.68 -18.08 7.78
CA TRP A 92 -5.72 -17.44 9.09
C TRP A 92 -5.19 -18.38 10.17
N HIS A 93 -4.72 -17.83 11.29
CA HIS A 93 -4.41 -18.61 12.49
C HIS A 93 -4.69 -17.76 13.73
N GLY A 94 -4.92 -18.41 14.88
CA GLY A 94 -4.95 -17.74 16.18
C GLY A 94 -3.57 -17.18 16.57
N LEU A 95 -3.53 -16.24 17.52
CA LEU A 95 -2.28 -15.60 17.97
C LEU A 95 -1.27 -16.63 18.52
N ASP A 96 -1.76 -17.67 19.20
CA ASP A 96 -0.92 -18.71 19.85
C ASP A 96 -0.71 -19.96 18.99
N GLU A 97 -1.38 -20.08 17.84
CA GLU A 97 -1.32 -21.29 17.00
C GLU A 97 -0.05 -21.36 16.14
N GLY A 98 0.52 -20.19 15.82
CA GLY A 98 1.69 -20.02 14.96
C GLY A 98 1.40 -20.26 13.46
N TYR A 99 2.28 -19.74 12.59
CA TYR A 99 2.12 -19.81 11.13
C TYR A 99 1.97 -21.24 10.59
N ALA A 100 2.65 -22.21 11.19
CA ALA A 100 2.61 -23.61 10.77
C ALA A 100 1.22 -24.27 10.94
N ARG A 101 0.34 -23.72 11.77
CA ARG A 101 -1.02 -24.24 12.02
C ARG A 101 -2.12 -23.37 11.42
N ARG A 102 -1.79 -22.60 10.37
CA ARG A 102 -2.75 -21.79 9.63
C ARG A 102 -3.80 -22.62 8.90
N LYS A 103 -5.04 -22.12 8.90
CA LYS A 103 -6.25 -22.71 8.31
C LYS A 103 -6.62 -21.89 7.06
N PRO A 104 -7.15 -22.52 6.00
CA PRO A 104 -7.60 -21.77 4.82
C PRO A 104 -8.72 -20.78 5.20
N LEU A 105 -8.73 -19.63 4.53
CA LEU A 105 -9.83 -18.66 4.58
C LEU A 105 -11.04 -19.13 3.76
#